data_AF-A0A4Q0B2H9-F1
#
_entry.id   AF-A0A4Q0B2H9-F1
#
_cell.length_a   1.000
_cell.length_b   1.000
_cell.length_c   1.000
_cell.angle_alpha   90.00
_cell.angle_beta   90.00
_cell.angle_gamma   90.00
#
_symmetry.space_group_name_H-M   'P 1'
#
loop_
_entity.id
_entity.type
_entity.pdbx_description
1 polymer ?
#
loop_
_entity_poly.entity_id
_entity_poly.type
_entity_poly.pdbx_seq_one_letter_code
_entity_poly.pdbx_strand_id
1 'polypeptide(L)'
;MKRIHPLVIWAGIIIIILTIGVLGFMLVEHWSFLDALYMTIITITSVGYQEIKPLSDNVKIFNIIFIIGSFSTFTYALASLTRYIISGEMQLYFKSKKIMSSLDNLRNHVIVCGFGRNGQKAAITLMDQQIPFVVIEPEERNTREFIIEYSNFIFIIGDVTEDALLKKAGIEQAVSLITTLLDDADNVFIVLSAYSLNSHLQIISRASFNSAVA
;
A
#
# COMPACT_ATOMS: atom_id res chain seq x y z
N MET A 1 0.51 -2.71 15.48
CA MET A 1 1.37 -3.82 15.01
C MET A 1 1.93 -3.47 13.63
N LYS A 2 3.26 -3.36 13.46
CA LYS A 2 3.88 -3.05 12.15
C LYS A 2 3.63 -4.23 11.20
N ARG A 3 2.80 -4.03 10.16
CA ARG A 3 2.63 -5.03 9.08
C ARG A 3 3.97 -5.17 8.36
N ILE A 4 4.60 -6.33 8.46
CA ILE A 4 5.86 -6.65 7.76
C ILE A 4 5.55 -6.71 6.26
N HIS A 5 6.37 -6.03 5.46
CA HIS A 5 6.16 -5.96 4.02
C HIS A 5 6.38 -7.34 3.37
N PRO A 6 5.54 -7.79 2.42
CA PRO A 6 5.68 -9.09 1.78
C PRO A 6 7.06 -9.30 1.15
N LEU A 7 7.69 -8.26 0.58
CA LEU A 7 9.08 -8.37 0.07
C LEU A 7 10.10 -8.76 1.14
N VAL A 8 9.94 -8.32 2.39
CA VAL A 8 10.85 -8.69 3.49
C VAL A 8 10.69 -10.17 3.83
N ILE A 9 9.46 -10.69 3.77
CA ILE A 9 9.17 -12.10 3.97
C ILE A 9 9.82 -12.93 2.84
N TRP A 10 9.65 -12.51 1.58
CA TRP A 10 10.27 -13.20 0.43
C TRP A 10 11.79 -13.19 0.48
N ALA A 11 12.40 -12.04 0.79
CA ALA A 11 13.84 -11.93 0.97
C ALA A 11 14.33 -12.85 2.09
N GLY A 12 13.60 -12.91 3.21
CA GLY A 12 13.90 -13.82 4.31
C GLY A 12 13.84 -15.30 3.89
N ILE A 13 12.81 -15.71 3.15
CA ILE A 13 12.65 -17.09 2.66
C ILE A 13 13.82 -17.47 1.73
N ILE A 14 14.19 -16.59 0.78
CA ILE A 14 15.30 -16.86 -0.15
C ILE A 14 16.62 -16.98 0.62
N ILE A 15 16.88 -16.09 1.58
CA ILE A 15 18.09 -16.13 2.41
C ILE A 15 18.17 -17.45 3.20
N ILE A 16 17.05 -17.91 3.77
CA ILE A 16 16.99 -19.18 4.51
C ILE A 16 17.31 -20.36 3.58
N ILE A 17 16.71 -20.41 2.39
CA ILE A 17 16.97 -21.48 1.41
C ILE A 17 18.44 -21.48 0.98
N LEU A 18 19.01 -20.31 0.67
CA LEU A 18 20.42 -20.18 0.31
C LEU A 18 21.33 -20.65 1.45
N THR A 19 21.01 -20.27 2.68
CA THR A 19 21.79 -20.65 3.86
C THR A 19 21.75 -22.16 4.09
N ILE A 20 20.57 -22.79 3.99
CA ILE A 20 20.41 -24.24 4.12
C ILE A 20 21.20 -24.98 3.04
N GLY A 21 21.10 -24.54 1.78
CA GLY A 21 21.84 -25.14 0.67
C GLY A 21 23.36 -25.04 0.86
N VAL A 22 23.86 -23.83 1.12
CA VAL A 22 25.28 -23.56 1.33
C VAL A 22 25.83 -24.37 2.51
N LEU A 23 25.16 -24.30 3.67
CA LEU A 23 25.60 -25.06 4.84
C LEU A 23 25.51 -26.57 4.60
N GLY A 24 24.49 -27.05 3.90
CA GLY A 24 24.36 -28.46 3.57
C GLY A 24 25.53 -28.98 2.74
N PHE A 25 25.90 -28.30 1.65
CA PHE A 25 27.06 -28.69 0.83
C PHE A 25 28.39 -28.54 1.59
N MET A 26 28.53 -27.53 2.44
CA MET A 26 29.73 -27.34 3.27
C MET A 26 29.87 -28.37 4.39
N LEU A 27 28.76 -28.80 5.00
CA LEU A 27 28.78 -29.74 6.13
C LEU A 27 28.82 -31.20 5.69
N VAL A 28 28.10 -31.55 4.62
CA VAL A 28 28.04 -32.94 4.14
C VAL A 28 29.35 -33.32 3.44
N GLU A 29 29.99 -32.38 2.75
CA GLU A 29 31.19 -32.68 1.95
C GLU A 29 32.30 -31.65 1.92
N HIS A 30 32.30 -30.70 2.86
CA HIS A 30 33.41 -29.76 3.03
C HIS A 30 33.74 -28.96 1.77
N TRP A 31 32.74 -28.69 0.93
CA TRP A 31 32.91 -27.84 -0.23
C TRP A 31 33.28 -26.42 0.20
N SER A 32 34.01 -25.71 -0.66
CA SER A 32 34.28 -24.29 -0.41
C SER A 32 32.96 -23.51 -0.42
N PHE A 33 32.91 -22.40 0.32
CA PHE A 33 31.72 -21.54 0.35
C PHE A 33 31.26 -21.15 -1.06
N LEU A 34 32.20 -20.84 -1.95
CA LEU A 34 31.90 -20.42 -3.32
C LEU A 34 31.29 -21.57 -4.15
N ASP A 35 31.83 -22.79 -4.04
CA ASP A 35 31.29 -23.96 -4.72
C ASP A 35 29.88 -24.30 -4.20
N ALA A 36 29.71 -24.27 -2.87
CA ALA A 36 28.43 -24.54 -2.23
C ALA A 36 27.37 -23.49 -2.61
N LEU A 37 27.74 -22.21 -2.67
CA LEU A 37 26.87 -21.12 -3.10
C LEU A 37 26.49 -21.25 -4.57
N TYR A 38 27.47 -21.51 -5.45
CA TYR A 38 27.21 -21.69 -6.87
C TYR A 38 26.26 -22.88 -7.11
N MET A 39 26.53 -24.03 -6.49
CA MET A 39 25.68 -25.22 -6.59
C MET A 39 24.26 -24.93 -6.09
N THR A 40 24.15 -24.26 -4.95
CA THR A 40 22.84 -23.90 -4.38
C THR A 40 22.05 -23.01 -5.34
N ILE A 41 22.68 -21.98 -5.92
CA ILE A 41 22.02 -21.06 -6.86
C ILE A 41 21.50 -21.82 -8.08
N ILE A 42 22.35 -22.60 -8.77
CA ILE A 42 21.92 -23.29 -10.00
C ILE A 42 20.81 -24.33 -9.75
N THR A 43 20.78 -24.91 -8.56
CA THR A 43 19.75 -25.86 -8.12
C THR A 43 18.42 -25.16 -7.88
N ILE A 44 18.40 -24.07 -7.09
CA ILE A 44 17.14 -23.39 -6.75
C ILE A 44 16.56 -22.63 -7.94
N THR A 45 17.41 -22.09 -8.83
CA THR A 45 16.96 -21.39 -10.04
C THR A 45 16.57 -22.35 -11.16
N SER A 46 16.69 -23.66 -10.95
CA SER A 46 16.42 -24.71 -11.94
C SER A 46 17.22 -24.57 -13.25
N VAL A 47 18.39 -23.91 -13.20
CA VAL A 47 19.27 -23.80 -14.37
C VAL A 47 19.96 -25.13 -14.63
N GLY A 48 20.45 -25.80 -13.58
CA GLY A 48 20.88 -27.20 -13.64
C GLY A 48 21.95 -27.52 -14.69
N TYR A 49 22.94 -26.64 -14.89
CA TYR A 49 23.94 -26.77 -15.96
C TYR A 49 24.79 -28.06 -15.84
N GLN A 50 25.60 -28.17 -14.79
CA GLN A 50 26.37 -29.36 -14.45
C GLN A 50 26.79 -29.31 -12.98
N GLU A 51 27.00 -30.49 -12.37
CA GLU A 51 27.59 -30.61 -11.04
C GLU A 51 29.03 -30.08 -11.06
N ILE A 52 29.39 -29.24 -10.07
CA ILE A 52 30.76 -28.68 -9.95
C ILE A 52 31.77 -29.79 -9.63
N LYS A 53 31.34 -30.77 -8.84
CA LYS A 53 32.15 -31.90 -8.36
C LYS A 53 31.30 -33.17 -8.41
N PRO A 54 31.91 -34.34 -8.63
CA PRO A 54 31.19 -35.60 -8.58
C PRO A 54 30.52 -35.77 -7.22
N LEU A 55 29.19 -35.94 -7.22
CA LEU A 55 28.43 -36.10 -5.98
C LEU A 55 28.64 -37.50 -5.40
N SER A 56 29.07 -37.58 -4.14
CA SER A 56 28.95 -38.83 -3.37
C SER A 56 27.47 -39.13 -3.06
N ASP A 57 27.19 -40.37 -2.67
CA ASP A 57 25.82 -40.81 -2.41
C ASP A 57 25.16 -40.01 -1.27
N ASN A 58 25.93 -39.57 -0.27
CA ASN A 58 25.43 -38.71 0.80
C ASN A 58 25.00 -37.33 0.29
N VAL A 59 25.80 -36.71 -0.60
CA VAL A 59 25.45 -35.40 -1.18
C VAL A 59 24.27 -35.54 -2.13
N LYS A 60 24.14 -36.65 -2.87
CA LYS A 60 22.97 -36.90 -3.72
C LYS A 60 21.68 -36.96 -2.90
N ILE A 61 21.68 -37.70 -1.78
CA ILE A 61 20.50 -37.80 -0.90
C ILE A 61 20.12 -36.41 -0.37
N PHE A 62 21.11 -35.64 0.10
CA PHE A 62 20.88 -34.26 0.52
C PHE A 62 20.29 -33.41 -0.61
N ASN A 63 20.90 -33.44 -1.80
CA ASN A 63 20.52 -32.62 -2.93
C ASN A 63 19.09 -32.95 -3.42
N ILE A 64 18.69 -34.23 -3.40
CA ILE A 64 17.32 -34.65 -3.72
C ILE A 64 16.31 -34.02 -2.74
N ILE A 65 16.56 -34.12 -1.44
CA ILE A 65 15.68 -33.54 -0.40
C ILE A 65 15.65 -32.02 -0.54
N PHE A 66 16.81 -31.40 -0.77
CA PHE A 66 16.96 -29.97 -0.94
C PHE A 66 16.15 -29.47 -2.15
N ILE A 67 16.29 -30.11 -3.32
CA ILE A 67 15.54 -29.76 -4.54
C ILE A 67 14.03 -29.79 -4.29
N ILE A 68 13.50 -30.85 -3.68
CA ILE A 68 12.06 -30.99 -3.44
C ILE A 68 11.54 -29.84 -2.57
N GLY A 69 12.27 -29.50 -1.50
CA GLY A 69 11.87 -28.40 -0.61
C GLY A 69 12.06 -27.01 -1.26
N SER A 70 13.25 -26.76 -1.80
CA SER A 70 13.63 -25.44 -2.28
C SER A 70 12.90 -25.03 -3.55
N PHE A 71 12.65 -25.96 -4.48
CA PHE A 71 12.05 -25.65 -5.77
C PHE A 71 10.58 -25.23 -5.64
N SER A 72 9.80 -25.95 -4.81
CA SER A 72 8.40 -25.59 -4.56
C SER A 72 8.28 -24.23 -3.87
N THR A 73 9.12 -23.98 -2.87
CA THR A 73 9.13 -22.68 -2.17
C THR A 73 9.60 -21.55 -3.08
N PHE A 74 10.65 -21.75 -3.88
CA PHE A 74 11.15 -20.76 -4.83
C PHE A 74 10.11 -20.42 -5.91
N THR A 75 9.48 -21.44 -6.51
CA THR A 75 8.43 -21.24 -7.52
C THR A 75 7.23 -20.48 -6.96
N TYR A 76 6.79 -20.83 -5.75
CA TYR A 76 5.71 -20.11 -5.07
C TYR A 76 6.09 -18.64 -4.77
N ALA A 77 7.31 -18.41 -4.30
CA ALA A 77 7.84 -17.07 -4.04
C ALA A 77 7.88 -16.22 -5.32
N LEU A 78 8.35 -16.80 -6.42
CA LEU A 78 8.38 -16.15 -7.73
C LEU A 78 6.97 -15.84 -8.23
N ALA A 79 6.04 -16.80 -8.17
CA ALA A 79 4.65 -16.57 -8.58
C ALA A 79 3.97 -15.49 -7.73
N SER A 80 4.26 -15.43 -6.43
CA SER A 80 3.72 -14.40 -5.56
C SER A 80 4.35 -13.03 -5.81
N LEU A 81 5.65 -12.98 -6.11
CA LEU A 81 6.32 -11.74 -6.52
C LEU A 81 5.72 -11.20 -7.81
N THR A 82 5.49 -12.08 -8.80
CA THR A 82 4.81 -11.72 -10.06
C THR A 82 3.41 -11.18 -9.80
N ARG A 83 2.61 -11.85 -8.97
CA ARG A 83 1.29 -11.34 -8.56
C ARG A 83 1.39 -9.97 -7.90
N TYR A 84 2.35 -9.77 -7.01
CA TYR A 84 2.57 -8.50 -6.31
C TYR A 84 2.98 -7.36 -7.25
N ILE A 85 3.79 -7.64 -8.27
CA ILE A 85 4.16 -6.67 -9.30
C ILE A 85 2.94 -6.33 -10.17
N ILE A 86 2.18 -7.35 -10.60
CA ILE A 86 1.01 -7.19 -11.47
C ILE A 86 -0.15 -6.50 -10.74
N SER A 87 -0.37 -6.80 -9.45
CA SER A 87 -1.49 -6.24 -8.67
C SER A 87 -1.31 -4.76 -8.34
N GLY A 88 -0.14 -4.17 -8.61
CA GLY A 88 0.13 -2.77 -8.28
C GLY A 88 0.11 -2.48 -6.78
N GLU A 89 0.09 -3.51 -5.92
CA GLU A 89 0.09 -3.36 -4.45
C GLU A 89 1.31 -2.57 -3.95
N MET A 90 2.41 -2.61 -4.69
CA MET A 90 3.57 -1.75 -4.47
C MET A 90 3.19 -0.26 -4.51
N GLN A 91 2.36 0.15 -5.47
CA GLN A 91 1.88 1.53 -5.53
C GLN A 91 0.99 1.86 -4.33
N LEU A 92 0.14 0.94 -3.86
CA LEU A 92 -0.72 1.16 -2.69
C LEU A 92 0.07 1.27 -1.38
N TYR A 93 1.11 0.44 -1.19
CA TYR A 93 1.96 0.46 -0.01
C TYR A 93 2.86 1.71 0.06
N PHE A 94 3.48 2.09 -1.06
CA PHE A 94 4.27 3.33 -1.11
C PHE A 94 3.37 4.58 -1.08
N LYS A 95 2.15 4.53 -1.64
CA LYS A 95 1.16 5.62 -1.56
C LYS A 95 0.74 5.88 -0.11
N SER A 96 0.38 4.86 0.67
CA SER A 96 -0.06 5.08 2.06
C SER A 96 1.02 5.71 2.93
N LYS A 97 2.29 5.39 2.69
CA LYS A 97 3.43 5.98 3.43
C LYS A 97 3.76 7.41 2.98
N LYS A 98 3.63 7.71 1.68
CA LYS A 98 3.81 9.07 1.14
C LYS A 98 2.63 9.98 1.52
N ILE A 99 1.40 9.47 1.48
CA ILE A 99 0.17 10.14 1.93
C ILE A 99 0.29 10.53 3.41
N MET A 100 0.71 9.62 4.30
CA MET A 100 0.92 9.95 5.72
C MET A 100 1.99 11.02 5.94
N SER A 101 3.08 11.03 5.15
CA SER A 101 4.10 12.08 5.24
C SER A 101 3.68 13.41 4.61
N SER A 102 2.73 13.39 3.67
CA SER A 102 2.17 14.60 3.06
C SER A 102 1.11 15.25 3.94
N LEU A 103 0.33 14.46 4.69
CA LEU A 103 -0.72 14.95 5.60
C LEU A 103 -0.16 15.90 6.68
N ASP A 104 1.02 15.60 7.25
CA ASP A 104 1.66 16.45 8.27
C ASP A 104 2.14 17.82 7.72
N ASN A 105 2.19 17.99 6.40
CA ASN A 105 2.63 19.22 5.71
C ASN A 105 1.55 19.83 4.80
N LEU A 106 0.30 19.34 4.84
CA LEU A 106 -0.78 19.91 4.04
C LEU A 106 -1.12 21.31 4.56
N ARG A 107 -0.82 22.31 3.73
CA ARG A 107 -1.19 23.72 3.90
C ARG A 107 -1.90 24.18 2.64
N ASN A 108 -2.84 25.10 2.79
CA ASN A 108 -3.54 25.72 1.66
C ASN A 108 -4.22 24.70 0.74
N HIS A 109 -4.80 23.65 1.32
CA HIS A 109 -5.50 22.59 0.61
C HIS A 109 -7.01 22.61 0.88
N VAL A 110 -7.74 21.88 0.04
CA VAL A 110 -9.19 21.70 0.16
C VAL A 110 -9.49 20.33 0.78
N ILE A 111 -10.45 20.27 1.70
CA ILE A 111 -10.96 19.02 2.25
C ILE A 111 -12.28 18.68 1.55
N VAL A 112 -12.39 17.50 0.96
CA VAL A 112 -13.63 17.01 0.35
C VAL A 112 -14.22 15.91 1.22
N CYS A 113 -15.36 16.20 1.82
CA CYS A 113 -16.12 15.33 2.69
C CYS A 113 -17.18 14.59 1.87
N GLY A 114 -17.03 13.26 1.76
CA GLY A 114 -17.84 12.40 0.91
C GLY A 114 -17.34 12.35 -0.54
N PHE A 115 -17.27 11.15 -1.10
CA PHE A 115 -16.77 10.81 -2.43
C PHE A 115 -17.83 10.10 -3.29
N GLY A 116 -19.09 10.53 -3.13
CA GLY A 116 -20.16 10.22 -4.07
C GLY A 116 -20.04 11.02 -5.37
N ARG A 117 -21.12 11.07 -6.17
CA ARG A 117 -21.12 11.74 -7.50
C ARG A 117 -20.62 13.20 -7.46
N ASN A 118 -21.07 13.98 -6.47
CA ASN A 118 -20.70 15.39 -6.34
C ASN A 118 -19.26 15.54 -5.84
N GLY A 119 -18.86 14.77 -4.83
CA GLY A 119 -17.49 14.77 -4.30
C GLY A 119 -16.46 14.34 -5.34
N GLN A 120 -16.76 13.30 -6.14
CA GLN A 120 -15.92 12.88 -7.27
C GLN A 120 -15.73 14.01 -8.28
N LYS A 121 -16.83 14.67 -8.69
CA LYS A 121 -16.75 15.76 -9.66
C LYS A 121 -15.94 16.94 -9.11
N ALA A 122 -16.16 17.31 -7.85
CA ALA A 122 -15.40 18.36 -7.18
C ALA A 122 -13.90 18.02 -7.12
N ALA A 123 -13.55 16.80 -6.73
CA ALA A 123 -12.17 16.35 -6.64
C ALA A 123 -11.46 16.30 -8.00
N ILE A 124 -12.15 15.85 -9.06
CA ILE A 124 -11.62 15.91 -10.44
C ILE A 124 -11.35 17.36 -10.84
N THR A 125 -12.28 18.28 -10.59
CA THR A 125 -12.09 19.71 -10.90
C THR A 125 -10.92 20.32 -10.13
N LEU A 126 -10.76 19.99 -8.85
CA LEU A 126 -9.61 20.43 -8.04
C LEU A 126 -8.30 19.87 -8.62
N MET A 127 -8.28 18.62 -9.06
CA MET A 127 -7.13 18.00 -9.71
C MET A 127 -6.77 18.70 -11.02
N ASP A 128 -7.74 18.94 -11.90
CA ASP A 128 -7.55 19.60 -13.20
C ASP A 128 -6.98 21.02 -13.03
N GLN A 129 -7.34 21.69 -11.94
CA GLN A 129 -6.82 23.01 -11.57
C GLN A 129 -5.53 22.97 -10.72
N GLN A 130 -4.99 21.78 -10.46
CA GLN A 130 -3.78 21.56 -9.64
C GLN A 130 -3.89 22.13 -8.21
N ILE A 131 -5.11 22.19 -7.67
CA ILE A 131 -5.35 22.62 -6.30
C ILE A 131 -5.09 21.41 -5.37
N PRO A 132 -4.25 21.53 -4.33
CA PRO A 132 -4.04 20.44 -3.37
C PRO A 132 -5.34 20.10 -2.63
N PHE A 133 -5.68 18.82 -2.51
CA PHE A 133 -6.86 18.40 -1.77
C PHE A 133 -6.70 17.04 -1.09
N VAL A 134 -7.55 16.80 -0.10
CA VAL A 134 -7.71 15.51 0.60
C VAL A 134 -9.19 15.14 0.62
N VAL A 135 -9.49 13.87 0.43
CA VAL A 135 -10.84 13.31 0.45
C VAL A 135 -11.04 12.47 1.70
N ILE A 136 -12.14 12.66 2.41
CA ILE A 136 -12.59 11.79 3.50
C ILE A 136 -13.84 11.05 3.04
N GLU A 137 -13.79 9.72 3.06
CA GLU A 137 -14.88 8.86 2.59
C GLU A 137 -15.05 7.64 3.50
N PRO A 138 -16.26 7.35 4.01
CA PRO A 138 -16.48 6.17 4.87
C PRO A 138 -16.30 4.85 4.13
N GLU A 139 -16.69 4.75 2.85
CA GLU A 139 -16.64 3.48 2.12
C GLU A 139 -15.41 3.33 1.21
N GLU A 140 -14.51 2.42 1.57
CA GLU A 140 -13.30 2.10 0.78
C GLU A 140 -13.63 1.69 -0.67
N ARG A 141 -14.78 1.02 -0.91
CA ARG A 141 -15.18 0.53 -2.23
C ARG A 141 -15.27 1.65 -3.27
N ASN A 142 -15.73 2.83 -2.87
CA ASN A 142 -15.93 3.98 -3.75
C ASN A 142 -14.61 4.65 -4.15
N THR A 143 -13.51 4.34 -3.44
CA THR A 143 -12.20 4.95 -3.65
C THR A 143 -11.25 4.08 -4.48
N ARG A 144 -11.46 2.75 -4.54
CA ARG A 144 -10.49 1.81 -5.12
C ARG A 144 -10.17 2.07 -6.59
N GLU A 145 -11.19 2.31 -7.43
CA GLU A 145 -10.99 2.59 -8.85
C GLU A 145 -10.20 3.89 -9.05
N PHE A 146 -10.56 4.94 -8.32
CA PHE A 146 -9.90 6.25 -8.38
C PHE A 146 -8.47 6.23 -7.81
N ILE A 147 -8.20 5.42 -6.79
CA ILE A 147 -6.84 5.25 -6.26
C ILE A 147 -5.93 4.62 -7.32
N ILE A 148 -6.46 3.73 -8.18
CA ILE A 148 -5.71 3.08 -9.25
C ILE A 148 -5.52 4.03 -10.42
N GLU A 149 -6.58 4.72 -10.84
CA GLU A 149 -6.58 5.59 -12.01
C GLU A 149 -5.85 6.93 -11.77
N TYR A 150 -6.02 7.53 -10.59
CA TYR A 150 -5.48 8.84 -10.25
C TYR A 150 -4.48 8.74 -9.10
N SER A 151 -3.19 8.84 -9.45
CA SER A 151 -2.09 8.67 -8.50
C SER A 151 -1.95 9.78 -7.46
N ASN A 152 -2.63 10.92 -7.64
CA ASN A 152 -2.46 12.13 -6.84
C ASN A 152 -3.55 12.35 -5.79
N PHE A 153 -4.58 11.51 -5.73
CA PHE A 153 -5.64 11.66 -4.73
C PHE A 153 -5.16 11.17 -3.35
N ILE A 154 -5.41 11.98 -2.32
CA ILE A 154 -5.18 11.63 -0.93
C ILE A 154 -6.52 11.25 -0.31
N PHE A 155 -6.68 10.00 0.13
CA PHE A 155 -7.90 9.52 0.78
C PHE A 155 -7.68 9.20 2.26
N ILE A 156 -8.64 9.60 3.09
CA ILE A 156 -8.79 9.21 4.49
C ILE A 156 -10.09 8.40 4.58
N ILE A 157 -9.99 7.13 4.99
CA ILE A 157 -11.17 6.28 5.14
C ILE A 157 -11.69 6.39 6.57
N GLY A 158 -12.98 6.71 6.69
CA GLY A 158 -13.67 6.82 7.98
C GLY A 158 -14.87 7.76 7.94
N ASP A 159 -15.59 7.82 9.05
CA ASP A 159 -16.78 8.65 9.21
C ASP A 159 -16.40 10.13 9.37
N VAL A 160 -16.85 10.96 8.42
CA VAL A 160 -16.49 12.38 8.38
C VAL A 160 -17.07 13.18 9.57
N THR A 161 -18.07 12.64 10.27
CA THR A 161 -18.63 13.24 11.48
C THR A 161 -17.67 13.16 12.68
N GLU A 162 -16.54 12.46 12.58
CA GLU A 162 -15.54 12.47 13.64
C GLU A 162 -14.56 13.65 13.48
N ASP A 163 -14.55 14.58 14.45
CA ASP A 163 -13.58 15.70 14.52
C ASP A 163 -12.12 15.26 14.36
N ALA A 164 -11.79 14.07 14.87
CA ALA A 164 -10.46 13.48 14.78
C ALA A 164 -10.02 13.30 13.32
N LEU A 165 -10.95 12.98 12.41
CA LEU A 165 -10.65 12.81 10.99
C LEU A 165 -10.49 14.15 10.27
N LEU A 166 -11.26 15.19 10.65
CA LEU A 166 -11.05 16.55 10.16
C LEU A 166 -9.67 17.09 10.58
N LYS A 167 -9.27 16.84 11.83
CA LYS A 167 -7.92 17.19 12.32
C LYS A 167 -6.83 16.43 11.57
N LYS A 168 -7.01 15.12 11.37
CA LYS A 168 -6.09 14.29 10.58
C LYS A 168 -5.98 14.75 9.13
N ALA A 169 -7.06 15.32 8.57
CA ALA A 169 -7.08 15.94 7.25
C ALA A 169 -6.45 17.35 7.21
N GLY A 170 -5.97 17.87 8.35
CA GLY A 170 -5.30 19.17 8.41
C GLY A 170 -6.24 20.38 8.35
N ILE A 171 -7.46 20.27 8.86
CA ILE A 171 -8.48 21.34 8.76
C ILE A 171 -8.04 22.70 9.30
N GLU A 172 -7.17 22.74 10.30
CA GLU A 172 -6.62 23.98 10.88
C GLU A 172 -5.81 24.80 9.85
N GLN A 173 -5.26 24.15 8.82
CA GLN A 173 -4.44 24.78 7.76
C GLN A 173 -5.10 24.71 6.38
N ALA A 174 -6.33 24.20 6.31
CA ALA A 174 -7.11 24.11 5.08
C ALA A 174 -7.67 25.49 4.69
N VAL A 175 -7.80 25.73 3.38
CA VAL A 175 -8.41 26.95 2.83
C VAL A 175 -9.90 26.80 2.63
N SER A 176 -10.36 25.59 2.33
CA SER A 176 -11.78 25.31 2.12
C SER A 176 -12.15 23.87 2.46
N LEU A 177 -13.41 23.67 2.84
CA LEU A 177 -14.02 22.36 3.00
C LEU A 177 -15.27 22.27 2.13
N ILE A 178 -15.40 21.17 1.39
CA ILE A 178 -16.56 20.86 0.56
C ILE A 178 -17.24 19.63 1.15
N THR A 179 -18.48 19.75 1.63
CA THR A 179 -19.25 18.59 2.11
C THR A 179 -20.34 18.19 1.14
N THR A 180 -20.35 16.91 0.78
CA THR A 180 -21.21 16.36 -0.29
C THR A 180 -21.95 15.09 0.11
N LEU A 181 -22.07 14.83 1.42
CA LEU A 181 -22.79 13.68 1.95
C LEU A 181 -24.26 13.73 1.52
N LEU A 182 -24.90 12.55 1.51
CA LEU A 182 -26.29 12.40 1.09
C LEU A 182 -27.28 12.92 2.15
N ASP A 183 -26.90 12.86 3.42
CA ASP A 183 -27.72 13.38 4.53
C ASP A 183 -27.36 14.84 4.82
N ASP A 184 -28.37 15.71 4.81
CA ASP A 184 -28.21 17.13 5.12
C ASP A 184 -27.88 17.36 6.61
N ALA A 185 -28.33 16.46 7.51
CA ALA A 185 -27.99 16.54 8.93
C ALA A 185 -26.48 16.35 9.15
N ASP A 186 -25.87 15.39 8.46
CA ASP A 186 -24.42 15.16 8.51
C ASP A 186 -23.66 16.34 7.92
N ASN A 187 -24.13 16.90 6.80
CA ASN A 187 -23.52 18.09 6.20
C ASN A 187 -23.53 19.28 7.17
N VAL A 188 -24.64 19.53 7.86
CA VAL A 188 -24.73 20.59 8.88
C VAL A 188 -23.80 20.30 10.06
N PHE A 189 -23.75 19.06 10.53
CA PHE A 189 -22.84 18.66 11.60
C PHE A 189 -21.37 18.90 11.23
N ILE A 190 -20.97 18.52 10.02
CA ILE A 190 -19.61 18.74 9.49
C ILE A 190 -19.32 20.24 9.40
N VAL A 191 -20.26 21.06 8.94
CA VAL A 191 -20.11 22.53 8.89
C VAL A 191 -19.84 23.11 10.27
N LEU A 192 -20.61 22.72 11.29
CA LEU A 192 -20.44 23.21 12.66
C LEU A 192 -19.10 22.76 13.26
N SER A 193 -18.74 21.50 13.05
CA SER A 193 -17.46 20.93 13.51
C SER A 193 -16.27 21.62 12.85
N ALA A 194 -16.34 21.81 11.53
CA ALA A 194 -15.35 22.52 10.75
C ALA A 194 -15.18 23.98 11.20
N TYR A 195 -16.30 24.67 11.45
CA TYR A 195 -16.29 26.06 11.92
C TYR A 195 -15.68 26.19 13.33
N SER A 196 -15.95 25.23 14.22
CA SER A 196 -15.36 25.15 15.56
C SER A 196 -13.84 24.96 15.51
N LEU A 197 -13.35 24.16 14.57
CA LEU A 197 -11.93 23.84 14.39
C LEU A 197 -11.17 24.93 13.63
N ASN A 198 -11.80 25.60 12.68
CA ASN A 198 -11.23 26.67 11.88
C ASN A 198 -12.31 27.68 11.46
N SER A 199 -12.44 28.76 12.23
CA SER A 199 -13.45 29.80 12.02
C SER A 199 -13.26 30.65 10.76
N HIS A 200 -12.09 30.56 10.10
CA HIS A 200 -11.77 31.29 8.87
C HIS A 200 -11.91 30.44 7.61
N LEU A 201 -12.28 29.16 7.75
CA LEU A 201 -12.40 28.21 6.66
C LEU A 201 -13.57 28.57 5.73
N GLN A 202 -13.35 28.56 4.42
CA GLN A 202 -14.45 28.65 3.47
C GLN A 202 -15.17 27.29 3.39
N ILE A 203 -16.43 27.23 3.81
CA ILE A 203 -17.20 25.99 3.80
C ILE A 203 -18.22 26.02 2.66
N ILE A 204 -18.19 24.99 1.81
CA ILE A 204 -19.13 24.76 0.71
C ILE A 204 -19.93 23.52 1.06
N SER A 205 -21.22 23.67 1.34
CA SER A 205 -22.09 22.54 1.67
C SER A 205 -23.04 22.24 0.54
N ARG A 206 -23.19 20.96 0.22
CA ARG A 206 -24.35 20.46 -0.51
C ARG A 206 -25.60 20.60 0.37
N ALA A 207 -26.71 20.97 -0.24
CA ALA A 207 -28.04 20.85 0.33
C ALA A 207 -28.88 19.96 -0.60
N SER A 208 -29.64 19.04 -0.02
CA SER A 208 -30.53 18.15 -0.77
C SER A 208 -31.92 18.75 -0.95
N PHE A 209 -32.32 19.63 -0.02
CA PHE A 209 -33.58 20.36 -0.08
C PHE A 209 -33.36 21.88 -0.12
N ASN A 210 -34.21 22.58 -0.87
CA ASN A 210 -34.14 24.04 -1.00
C ASN A 210 -34.41 24.76 0.33
N SER A 211 -35.12 24.11 1.26
CA SER A 211 -35.37 24.61 2.62
C SER A 211 -34.15 24.57 3.54
N ALA A 212 -33.08 23.88 3.14
CA ALA A 212 -31.84 23.76 3.91
C ALA A 212 -30.77 24.79 3.49
N VAL A 213 -31.07 25.66 2.51
CA VAL A 213 -30.18 26.73 2.06
C VAL A 213 -30.52 28.00 2.85
N ALA A 214 -29.56 28.50 3.64
CA ALA A 214 -29.66 29.74 4.42
C ALA A 214 -28.77 30.84 3.81
#